data_AF-A0A4R5GC36-F1
#
_entry.id   AF-A0A4R5GC36-F1
#
_cell.length_a   1.000
_cell.length_b   1.000
_cell.length_c   1.000
_cell.angle_alpha   90.00
_cell.angle_beta   90.00
_cell.angle_gamma   90.00
#
_symmetry.space_group_name_H-M   'P 1'
#
loop_
_entity.id
_entity.type
_entity.pdbx_description
1 polymer ?
#
loop_
_entity_poly.entity_id
_entity_poly.type
_entity_poly.pdbx_seq_one_letter_code
_entity_poly.pdbx_strand_id
1 'polypeptide(L)'
;MEVSRMKQVRYIITRPCLQEGSLRLAKYLDSTFPESGPAQFVDDRGREYAVEVDRAAGRVYGLRDLYHAGNLGVNDVLMITPLAPGRYQVEGVIKPHPAPLPSRPAAEPAPEARRVVVTATPHVREVRLEQPRPATPRVSEPAPARAPLTPVSEVRATEPVPLQAAPQTPARERSVPRAAAPLPTRLEEQLAELARLTGYRLTYPAPNVARLSAELGSHGYTVQLALQPDALQTPTWREGAEYTVLLTTEAERPQGVARLTREALAALIEHARLAPLSPIDLRGYWKAGNLDLESAASISELVGAHLAQRGAFSFVLLTLASQPAHSLVSVSRLAERLGSGVNTAELHSILDTLTRAPFLALTPLSGGQYLLRAEVHDLLADLAEYAEGMRRRVRASGEISPSSVLA
;
A
#
# COMPACT_ATOMS: atom_id res chain seq x y z
N MET A 1 10.19 12.71 51.04
CA MET A 1 9.29 13.27 50.00
C MET A 1 9.50 12.47 48.74
N GLU A 2 8.52 11.64 48.39
CA GLU A 2 8.59 10.72 47.27
C GLU A 2 8.26 11.48 45.99
N VAL A 3 9.22 11.59 45.06
CA VAL A 3 8.99 12.22 43.76
C VAL A 3 8.19 11.23 42.91
N SER A 4 6.86 11.27 43.08
CA SER A 4 5.93 10.53 42.26
C SER A 4 6.21 10.87 40.80
N ARG A 5 6.56 9.85 39.99
CA ARG A 5 6.90 10.03 38.58
C ARG A 5 5.72 10.67 37.86
N MET A 6 5.85 11.96 37.51
CA MET A 6 4.86 12.70 36.72
C MET A 6 4.70 12.01 35.37
N LYS A 7 3.67 11.19 35.26
CA LYS A 7 3.45 10.31 34.12
C LYS A 7 2.88 11.14 32.98
N GLN A 8 3.73 11.53 32.05
CA GLN A 8 3.32 12.15 30.80
C GLN A 8 2.41 11.17 30.02
N VAL A 9 1.27 11.67 29.54
CA VAL A 9 0.29 10.87 28.78
C VAL A 9 0.14 11.42 27.37
N ARG A 10 0.10 10.52 26.40
CA ARG A 10 -0.04 10.84 24.98
C ARG A 10 -1.51 10.78 24.56
N TYR A 11 -2.05 11.88 24.04
CA TYR A 11 -3.36 11.95 23.41
C TYR A 11 -3.23 12.13 21.90
N ILE A 12 -4.14 11.54 21.11
CA ILE A 12 -4.17 11.70 19.65
C ILE A 12 -5.39 12.55 19.29
N ILE A 13 -5.16 13.65 18.58
CA ILE A 13 -6.20 14.60 18.19
C ILE A 13 -7.02 14.00 17.05
N THR A 14 -8.34 13.99 17.22
CA THR A 14 -9.30 13.47 16.21
C THR A 14 -10.16 14.61 15.64
N ARG A 15 -10.81 14.39 14.49
CA ARG A 15 -11.65 15.41 13.83
C ARG A 15 -12.71 16.05 14.76
N PRO A 16 -13.46 15.29 15.60
CA PRO A 16 -14.38 15.89 16.57
C PRO A 16 -13.71 16.78 17.62
N CYS A 17 -12.47 16.46 18.02
CA CYS A 17 -11.72 17.26 19.01
C CYS A 17 -11.47 18.68 18.51
N LEU A 18 -11.07 18.82 17.24
CA LEU A 18 -10.82 20.11 16.60
C LEU A 18 -12.11 20.91 16.38
N GLN A 19 -13.16 20.25 15.90
CA GLN A 19 -14.45 20.91 15.64
C GLN A 19 -15.09 21.45 16.93
N GLU A 20 -15.14 20.61 17.97
CA GLU A 20 -15.78 20.96 19.24
C GLU A 20 -14.84 21.73 20.19
N GLY A 21 -13.53 21.82 19.90
CA GLY A 21 -12.54 22.41 20.81
C GLY A 21 -12.40 21.60 22.11
N SER A 22 -12.54 20.28 22.03
CA SER A 22 -12.57 19.39 23.19
C SER A 22 -11.57 18.23 23.09
N LEU A 23 -11.30 17.59 24.23
CA LEU A 23 -10.53 16.36 24.36
C LEU A 23 -11.41 15.32 25.04
N ARG A 24 -11.34 14.06 24.60
CA ARG A 24 -12.13 12.98 25.20
C ARG A 24 -11.35 12.28 26.31
N LEU A 25 -11.93 12.22 27.50
CA LEU A 25 -11.42 11.45 28.64
C LEU A 25 -11.61 9.95 28.36
N ALA A 26 -10.57 9.33 27.84
CA ALA A 26 -10.48 7.88 27.67
C ALA A 26 -9.92 7.23 28.95
N LYS A 27 -10.13 5.91 29.14
CA LYS A 27 -9.72 5.16 30.34
C LYS A 27 -8.24 5.31 30.76
N TYR A 28 -7.36 5.67 29.82
CA TYR A 28 -5.93 5.89 30.09
C TYR A 28 -5.59 7.32 30.56
N LEU A 29 -6.53 8.26 30.44
CA LEU A 29 -6.45 9.64 30.94
C LEU A 29 -7.18 9.84 32.27
N ASP A 30 -8.00 8.88 32.71
CA ASP A 30 -8.75 8.94 33.97
C ASP A 30 -7.87 9.23 35.19
N SER A 31 -6.67 8.63 35.24
CA SER A 31 -5.69 8.86 36.30
C SER A 31 -4.97 10.21 36.22
N THR A 32 -5.14 10.95 35.12
CA THR A 32 -4.52 12.28 34.91
C THR A 32 -5.47 13.40 35.33
N PHE A 33 -6.78 13.19 35.18
CA PHE A 33 -7.83 14.17 35.51
C PHE A 33 -8.75 13.62 36.61
N PRO A 34 -8.31 13.58 37.88
CA PRO A 34 -9.03 12.89 38.96
C PRO A 34 -10.38 13.53 39.31
N GLU A 35 -10.52 14.84 39.13
CA GLU A 35 -11.68 15.64 39.55
C GLU A 35 -12.29 16.37 38.35
N SER A 36 -13.60 16.67 38.42
CA SER A 36 -14.27 17.58 37.48
C SER A 36 -14.15 19.03 37.95
N GLY A 37 -14.06 19.97 37.03
CA GLY A 37 -14.02 21.41 37.33
C GLY A 37 -13.09 22.20 36.40
N PRO A 38 -12.85 23.49 36.72
CA PRO A 38 -11.93 24.32 35.97
C PRO A 38 -10.48 23.87 36.16
N ALA A 39 -9.72 23.85 35.07
CA ALA A 39 -8.30 23.58 35.05
C ALA A 39 -7.57 24.51 34.08
N GLN A 40 -6.25 24.50 34.12
CA GLN A 40 -5.37 25.31 33.28
C GLN A 40 -4.41 24.42 32.51
N PHE A 41 -4.35 24.62 31.19
CA PHE A 41 -3.35 24.01 30.32
C PHE A 41 -2.29 25.06 29.98
N VAL A 42 -1.02 24.74 30.18
CA VAL A 42 0.12 25.63 29.93
C VAL A 42 0.94 25.07 28.77
N ASP A 43 1.11 25.82 27.69
CA ASP A 43 1.91 25.38 26.54
C ASP A 43 3.43 25.46 26.78
N ASP A 44 4.22 24.99 25.81
CA ASP A 44 5.69 25.08 25.79
C ASP A 44 6.21 26.53 25.80
N ARG A 45 5.36 27.50 25.47
CA ARG A 45 5.65 28.94 25.39
C ARG A 45 5.14 29.70 26.63
N GLY A 46 4.61 29.00 27.63
CA GLY A 46 4.11 29.57 28.88
C GLY A 46 2.75 30.27 28.76
N ARG A 47 1.99 30.04 27.69
CA ARG A 47 0.61 30.55 27.53
C ARG A 47 -0.36 29.65 28.29
N GLU A 48 -1.29 30.28 29.00
CA GLU A 48 -2.30 29.58 29.79
C GLU A 48 -3.65 29.55 29.09
N TYR A 49 -4.25 28.36 29.03
CA TYR A 49 -5.55 28.09 28.43
C TYR A 49 -6.48 27.61 29.53
N ALA A 50 -7.57 28.34 29.76
CA ALA A 50 -8.62 27.93 30.70
C ALA A 50 -9.44 26.80 30.07
N VAL A 51 -9.55 25.68 30.78
CA VAL A 51 -10.26 24.48 30.32
C VAL A 51 -11.23 24.00 31.39
N GLU A 52 -12.27 23.28 30.98
CA GLU A 52 -13.27 22.72 31.87
C GLU A 52 -13.30 21.20 31.74
N VAL A 53 -13.04 20.49 32.84
CA VAL A 53 -13.00 19.02 32.90
C VAL A 53 -14.37 18.51 33.33
N ASP A 54 -15.12 17.94 32.40
CA ASP A 54 -16.40 17.28 32.66
C ASP A 54 -16.24 15.76 32.59
N ARG A 55 -16.13 15.11 33.76
CA ARG A 55 -16.10 13.63 33.85
C ARG A 55 -17.45 12.96 33.60
N ALA A 56 -18.57 13.67 33.70
CA ALA A 56 -19.90 13.11 33.41
C ALA A 56 -20.16 13.01 31.89
N ALA A 57 -19.77 14.03 31.12
CA ALA A 57 -19.71 13.94 29.66
C ALA A 57 -18.47 13.19 29.13
N GLY A 58 -17.46 12.96 29.98
CA GLY A 58 -16.20 12.30 29.64
C GLY A 58 -15.33 13.14 28.70
N ARG A 59 -15.31 14.46 28.89
CA ARG A 59 -14.69 15.43 27.97
C ARG A 59 -14.02 16.59 28.73
N VAL A 60 -13.03 17.20 28.09
CA VAL A 60 -12.40 18.46 28.52
C VAL A 60 -12.67 19.50 27.44
N TYR A 61 -13.22 20.66 27.80
CA TYR A 61 -13.58 21.75 26.89
C TYR A 61 -12.61 22.94 27.02
N GLY A 62 -12.62 23.86 26.06
CA GLY A 62 -11.75 25.06 26.06
C GLY A 62 -10.44 24.93 25.28
N LEU A 63 -10.24 23.85 24.54
CA LEU A 63 -8.98 23.54 23.85
C LEU A 63 -8.88 24.09 22.43
N ARG A 64 -9.91 24.78 21.93
CA ARG A 64 -9.95 25.35 20.57
C ARG A 64 -8.76 26.29 20.30
N ASP A 65 -8.49 27.21 21.22
CA ASP A 65 -7.44 28.23 21.03
C ASP A 65 -6.03 27.62 21.14
N LEU A 66 -5.86 26.57 21.95
CA LEU A 66 -4.63 25.77 21.99
C LEU A 66 -4.38 25.08 20.64
N TYR A 67 -5.40 24.44 20.07
CA TYR A 67 -5.28 23.76 18.78
C TYR A 67 -4.97 24.72 17.64
N HIS A 68 -5.62 25.89 17.59
CA HIS A 68 -5.31 26.90 16.58
C HIS A 68 -3.93 27.56 16.77
N ALA A 69 -3.54 27.91 18.00
CA ALA A 69 -2.25 28.54 18.28
C ALA A 69 -1.06 27.60 18.02
N GLY A 70 -1.24 26.29 18.24
CA GLY A 70 -0.26 25.25 17.93
C GLY A 70 -0.32 24.73 16.49
N ASN A 71 -1.25 25.22 15.65
CA ASN A 71 -1.53 24.70 14.30
C ASN A 71 -1.72 23.16 14.27
N LEU A 72 -2.43 22.63 15.27
CA LEU A 72 -2.59 21.19 15.48
C LEU A 72 -3.71 20.61 14.61
N GLY A 73 -3.39 19.56 13.85
CA GLY A 73 -4.28 18.88 12.92
C GLY A 73 -4.81 17.54 13.42
N VAL A 74 -5.54 16.84 12.54
CA VAL A 74 -6.03 15.49 12.82
C VAL A 74 -4.86 14.50 12.77
N ASN A 75 -4.80 13.58 13.73
CA ASN A 75 -3.70 12.61 13.94
C ASN A 75 -2.40 13.20 14.52
N ASP A 76 -2.35 14.50 14.82
CA ASP A 76 -1.30 15.09 15.64
C ASP A 76 -1.46 14.66 17.10
N VAL A 77 -0.38 14.84 17.87
CA VAL A 77 -0.25 14.29 19.22
C VAL A 77 -0.14 15.42 20.23
N LEU A 78 -1.01 15.39 21.24
CA LEU A 78 -0.91 16.25 22.40
C LEU A 78 -0.28 15.44 23.56
N MET A 79 0.90 15.84 24.00
CA MET A 79 1.54 15.30 25.19
C MET A 79 1.05 16.10 26.40
N ILE A 80 0.55 15.43 27.44
CA ILE A 80 -0.01 16.06 28.64
C ILE A 80 0.80 15.62 29.85
N THR A 81 1.38 16.57 30.59
CA THR A 81 2.12 16.33 31.84
C THR A 81 1.40 17.02 32.99
N PRO A 82 0.95 16.30 34.04
CA PRO A 82 0.37 16.95 35.22
C PRO A 82 1.48 17.70 35.99
N LEU A 83 1.29 18.99 36.22
CA LEU A 83 2.22 19.83 37.01
C LEU A 83 1.76 19.98 38.47
N ALA A 84 0.47 20.27 38.65
CA ALA A 84 -0.19 20.43 39.95
C ALA A 84 -1.68 20.03 39.81
N PRO A 85 -2.43 19.84 40.91
CA PRO A 85 -3.88 19.66 40.83
C PRO A 85 -4.53 20.81 40.05
N GLY A 86 -5.26 20.46 38.98
CA GLY A 86 -5.88 21.45 38.09
C GLY A 86 -4.93 22.20 37.13
N ARG A 87 -3.62 21.90 37.08
CA ARG A 87 -2.67 22.56 36.16
C ARG A 87 -1.79 21.55 35.42
N TYR A 88 -1.84 21.61 34.09
CA TYR A 88 -1.24 20.63 33.20
C TYR A 88 -0.34 21.34 32.18
N GLN A 89 0.87 20.83 31.95
CA GLN A 89 1.68 21.24 30.81
C GLN A 89 1.21 20.47 29.57
N VAL A 90 1.14 21.14 28.43
CA VAL A 90 0.80 20.53 27.15
C VAL A 90 1.81 20.87 26.06
N GLU A 91 2.18 19.87 25.27
CA GLU A 91 3.11 20.00 24.16
C GLU A 91 2.49 19.38 22.90
N GLY A 92 2.42 20.17 21.84
CA GLY A 92 1.86 19.76 20.55
C GLY A 92 2.91 19.19 19.62
N VAL A 93 2.95 17.86 19.48
CA VAL A 93 3.83 17.17 18.52
C VAL A 93 3.11 17.07 17.17
N ILE A 94 3.35 18.07 16.33
CA ILE A 94 2.89 18.14 14.94
C ILE A 94 3.63 17.07 14.12
N LYS A 95 2.90 16.19 13.43
CA LYS A 95 3.51 15.31 12.43
C LYS A 95 3.82 16.14 11.18
N PRO A 96 5.07 16.13 10.69
CA PRO A 96 5.40 16.83 9.45
C PRO A 96 4.60 16.23 8.30
N HIS A 97 3.58 16.95 7.85
CA HIS A 97 2.92 16.65 6.59
C HIS A 97 3.92 16.91 5.45
N PRO A 98 3.94 16.07 4.40
CA PRO A 98 4.71 16.38 3.20
C PRO A 98 4.23 17.73 2.65
N ALA A 99 5.17 18.62 2.31
CA ALA A 99 4.84 19.93 1.78
C ALA A 99 4.02 19.78 0.49
N PRO A 100 2.98 20.60 0.25
CA PRO A 100 2.24 20.59 -1.00
C PRO A 100 3.20 20.80 -2.18
N LEU A 101 3.13 19.92 -3.17
CA LEU A 101 3.92 20.06 -4.39
C LEU A 101 3.56 21.39 -5.07
N PRO A 102 4.56 22.20 -5.51
CA PRO A 102 4.28 23.47 -6.16
C PRO A 102 3.51 23.25 -7.47
N SER A 103 2.48 24.06 -7.66
CA SER A 103 1.62 24.02 -8.85
C SER A 103 2.45 24.12 -10.13
N ARG A 104 2.33 23.11 -11.00
CA ARG A 104 3.02 23.07 -12.29
C ARG A 104 2.60 24.29 -13.14
N PRO A 105 3.54 25.10 -13.66
CA PRO A 105 3.20 26.17 -14.58
C PRO A 105 2.43 25.63 -15.79
N ALA A 106 1.47 26.39 -16.29
CA ALA A 106 0.68 26.01 -17.45
C ALA A 106 1.60 25.78 -18.66
N ALA A 107 1.48 24.60 -19.28
CA ALA A 107 2.23 24.29 -20.49
C ALA A 107 1.69 25.09 -21.67
N GLU A 108 2.57 25.76 -22.41
CA GLU A 108 2.24 26.39 -23.69
C GLU A 108 1.73 25.34 -24.70
N PRO A 109 0.78 25.69 -25.59
CA PRO A 109 0.20 24.75 -26.54
C PRO A 109 1.22 24.30 -27.59
N ALA A 110 1.42 23.00 -27.71
CA ALA A 110 2.25 22.40 -28.75
C ALA A 110 1.64 22.62 -30.16
N PRO A 111 2.46 22.87 -31.20
CA PRO A 111 1.96 23.18 -32.55
C PRO A 111 1.29 21.97 -33.23
N GLU A 112 0.24 22.25 -34.03
CA GLU A 112 -0.58 21.24 -34.70
C GLU A 112 0.22 20.34 -35.68
N ALA A 113 0.09 19.03 -35.50
CA ALA A 113 0.61 18.04 -36.44
C ALA A 113 -0.27 17.96 -37.71
N ARG A 114 0.11 18.70 -38.75
CA ARG A 114 -0.58 18.74 -40.04
C ARG A 114 -0.55 17.37 -40.75
N ARG A 115 -1.70 16.70 -40.79
CA ARG A 115 -1.87 15.41 -41.50
C ARG A 115 -1.75 15.60 -43.02
N VAL A 116 -0.74 14.99 -43.63
CA VAL A 116 -0.65 14.83 -45.09
C VAL A 116 -0.99 13.38 -45.43
N VAL A 117 -2.10 13.18 -46.15
CA VAL A 117 -2.53 11.87 -46.64
C VAL A 117 -1.87 11.63 -47.99
N VAL A 118 -0.97 10.66 -48.08
CA VAL A 118 -0.36 10.22 -49.34
C VAL A 118 -0.80 8.79 -49.63
N THR A 119 -1.81 8.68 -50.50
CA THR A 119 -2.35 7.46 -51.12
C THR A 119 -3.17 6.53 -50.20
N ALA A 120 -4.28 6.02 -50.75
CA ALA A 120 -5.25 5.19 -50.03
C ALA A 120 -5.32 3.78 -50.63
N THR A 121 -5.20 2.77 -49.77
CA THR A 121 -5.65 1.39 -50.00
C THR A 121 -6.22 0.81 -48.69
N PRO A 122 -7.26 -0.05 -48.75
CA PRO A 122 -7.95 -0.51 -47.55
C PRO A 122 -7.31 -1.75 -46.93
N HIS A 123 -7.29 -1.78 -45.59
CA HIS A 123 -6.75 -2.82 -44.69
C HIS A 123 -5.25 -2.73 -44.37
N VAL A 124 -4.96 -2.79 -43.06
CA VAL A 124 -3.66 -2.68 -42.37
C VAL A 124 -3.04 -1.26 -42.33
N ARG A 125 -3.16 -0.60 -41.17
CA ARG A 125 -2.28 0.53 -40.79
C ARG A 125 -1.24 0.04 -39.78
N GLU A 126 -0.03 -0.24 -40.26
CA GLU A 126 1.14 -0.19 -39.39
C GLU A 126 1.48 1.29 -39.10
N VAL A 127 1.73 1.61 -37.82
CA VAL A 127 2.17 2.94 -37.41
C VAL A 127 3.54 2.78 -36.76
N ARG A 128 4.60 3.07 -37.52
CA ARG A 128 5.96 3.26 -36.98
C ARG A 128 6.16 4.75 -36.69
N LEU A 129 6.58 5.05 -35.46
CA LEU A 129 7.07 6.37 -35.06
C LEU A 129 8.57 6.42 -35.33
N GLU A 130 9.00 7.08 -36.41
CA GLU A 130 10.41 7.46 -36.55
C GLU A 130 10.70 8.72 -35.73
N GLN A 131 11.66 8.62 -34.82
CA GLN A 131 12.29 9.77 -34.18
C GLN A 131 13.52 10.20 -34.99
N PRO A 132 13.64 11.45 -35.44
CA PRO A 132 14.84 11.93 -36.12
C PRO A 132 16.05 11.92 -35.17
N ARG A 133 17.08 11.14 -35.49
CA ARG A 133 18.36 11.14 -34.77
C ARG A 133 19.15 12.41 -35.15
N PRO A 134 19.61 13.24 -34.19
CA PRO A 134 20.39 14.44 -34.51
C PRO A 134 21.77 14.06 -35.07
N ALA A 135 22.24 14.83 -36.07
CA ALA A 135 23.51 14.58 -36.76
C ALA A 135 24.69 15.26 -36.07
N THR A 136 25.78 14.52 -35.87
CA THR A 136 27.11 15.06 -35.50
C THR A 136 27.86 15.55 -36.75
N PRO A 137 28.62 16.66 -36.67
CA PRO A 137 29.37 17.19 -37.80
C PRO A 137 30.65 16.39 -38.11
N ARG A 138 31.02 16.34 -39.38
CA ARG A 138 32.26 15.69 -39.88
C ARG A 138 33.48 16.61 -39.73
N VAL A 139 34.65 16.00 -39.54
CA VAL A 139 35.98 16.62 -39.76
C VAL A 139 36.79 15.73 -40.72
N SER A 140 37.76 16.36 -41.38
CA SER A 140 38.40 16.00 -42.66
C SER A 140 39.29 14.75 -42.72
N GLU A 141 39.37 14.23 -43.95
CA GLU A 141 40.36 13.29 -44.57
C GLU A 141 41.79 13.89 -44.74
N PRO A 142 42.81 13.23 -45.35
CA PRO A 142 42.91 11.83 -45.90
C PRO A 142 44.25 11.05 -45.67
N ALA A 143 44.20 9.71 -45.88
CA ALA A 143 45.14 8.78 -46.60
C ALA A 143 46.69 8.80 -46.38
N PRO A 144 47.49 7.81 -46.87
CA PRO A 144 47.23 6.59 -47.67
C PRO A 144 47.84 5.30 -46.99
N ALA A 145 48.22 4.14 -47.59
CA ALA A 145 48.27 3.62 -48.98
C ALA A 145 48.25 2.05 -49.07
N ARG A 146 47.62 1.51 -50.14
CA ARG A 146 47.93 0.29 -50.95
C ARG A 146 48.05 -1.13 -50.33
N ALA A 147 47.61 -2.12 -51.14
CA ALA A 147 47.53 -3.58 -50.91
C ALA A 147 48.49 -4.34 -51.89
N PRO A 148 48.34 -5.64 -52.25
CA PRO A 148 47.62 -6.80 -51.67
C PRO A 148 48.52 -8.08 -51.57
N LEU A 149 47.95 -9.27 -51.26
CA LEU A 149 48.14 -10.58 -51.95
C LEU A 149 47.55 -11.79 -51.16
N THR A 150 47.15 -12.84 -51.90
CA THR A 150 46.61 -14.16 -51.47
C THR A 150 47.36 -15.28 -52.24
N PRO A 151 47.10 -16.61 -52.08
CA PRO A 151 46.55 -17.43 -50.97
C PRO A 151 47.50 -18.63 -50.63
N VAL A 152 47.04 -19.64 -49.87
CA VAL A 152 47.07 -21.11 -50.15
C VAL A 152 46.79 -21.93 -48.88
N SER A 153 46.04 -23.03 -49.03
CA SER A 153 45.69 -24.00 -47.98
C SER A 153 46.67 -25.17 -47.91
N GLU A 154 46.80 -25.85 -46.75
CA GLU A 154 46.75 -27.32 -46.72
C GLU A 154 46.37 -27.90 -45.35
N VAL A 155 46.10 -29.22 -45.33
CA VAL A 155 45.28 -29.93 -44.34
C VAL A 155 46.10 -30.89 -43.50
N ARG A 156 45.82 -30.99 -42.17
CA ARG A 156 45.79 -32.31 -41.52
C ARG A 156 44.85 -32.38 -40.32
N ALA A 157 44.18 -33.53 -40.20
CA ALA A 157 43.14 -33.81 -39.22
C ALA A 157 43.66 -34.60 -38.01
N THR A 158 42.89 -34.54 -36.92
CA THR A 158 42.80 -35.57 -35.87
C THR A 158 41.37 -35.60 -35.32
N GLU A 159 40.82 -36.79 -35.10
CA GLU A 159 39.40 -37.00 -34.74
C GLU A 159 39.09 -36.75 -33.26
N PRO A 160 37.84 -36.38 -32.90
CA PRO A 160 37.40 -36.25 -31.52
C PRO A 160 36.81 -37.56 -30.95
N VAL A 161 37.17 -37.89 -29.71
CA VAL A 161 36.50 -38.92 -28.88
C VAL A 161 35.54 -38.21 -27.92
N PRO A 162 34.29 -38.67 -27.72
CA PRO A 162 33.20 -37.81 -27.27
C PRO A 162 33.16 -37.55 -25.75
N LEU A 163 32.89 -36.29 -25.39
CA LEU A 163 32.51 -35.89 -24.04
C LEU A 163 31.10 -36.39 -23.72
N GLN A 164 30.97 -37.13 -22.62
CA GLN A 164 29.69 -37.59 -22.08
C GLN A 164 28.78 -36.41 -21.69
N ALA A 165 27.51 -36.50 -22.07
CA ALA A 165 26.53 -35.46 -21.80
C ALA A 165 26.22 -35.33 -20.30
N ALA A 166 26.47 -34.16 -19.74
CA ALA A 166 25.88 -33.78 -18.45
C ALA A 166 24.35 -33.63 -18.61
N PRO A 167 23.54 -34.05 -17.62
CA PRO A 167 22.10 -33.87 -17.67
C PRO A 167 21.77 -32.38 -17.69
N GLN A 168 21.05 -31.94 -18.74
CA GLN A 168 20.61 -30.57 -18.86
C GLN A 168 19.51 -30.29 -17.83
N THR A 169 19.84 -29.58 -16.76
CA THR A 169 18.86 -28.95 -15.88
C THR A 169 17.97 -28.05 -16.75
N PRO A 170 16.64 -28.25 -16.80
CA PRO A 170 15.78 -27.39 -17.59
C PRO A 170 15.91 -25.96 -17.06
N ALA A 171 16.31 -25.04 -17.95
CA ALA A 171 16.46 -23.64 -17.61
C ALA A 171 15.12 -23.13 -17.06
N ARG A 172 15.08 -22.77 -15.77
CA ARG A 172 13.92 -22.12 -15.15
C ARG A 172 13.51 -20.96 -16.06
N GLU A 173 12.29 -21.03 -16.58
CA GLU A 173 11.68 -19.91 -17.29
C GLU A 173 11.80 -18.68 -16.38
N ARG A 174 12.57 -17.68 -16.85
CA ARG A 174 12.65 -16.40 -16.14
C ARG A 174 11.24 -15.84 -16.13
N SER A 175 10.65 -15.76 -14.94
CA SER A 175 9.31 -15.22 -14.76
C SER A 175 9.28 -13.76 -15.22
N VAL A 176 8.89 -13.58 -16.48
CA VAL A 176 8.60 -12.27 -17.06
C VAL A 176 7.56 -11.62 -16.15
N PRO A 177 7.68 -10.32 -15.77
CA PRO A 177 6.62 -9.65 -15.03
C PRO A 177 5.31 -9.83 -15.81
N ARG A 178 4.36 -10.53 -15.21
CA ARG A 178 3.06 -10.86 -15.81
C ARG A 178 2.42 -9.54 -16.22
N ALA A 179 2.38 -9.28 -17.52
CA ALA A 179 1.74 -8.09 -18.08
C ALA A 179 0.35 -7.97 -17.47
N ALA A 180 0.00 -6.77 -16.99
CA ALA A 180 -1.28 -6.54 -16.32
C ALA A 180 -2.40 -7.06 -17.23
N ALA A 181 -3.12 -8.09 -16.76
CA ALA A 181 -4.20 -8.67 -17.55
C ALA A 181 -5.23 -7.56 -17.81
N PRO A 182 -5.75 -7.41 -19.04
CA PRO A 182 -6.74 -6.38 -19.31
C PRO A 182 -7.90 -6.49 -18.33
N LEU A 183 -8.49 -5.34 -17.97
CA LEU A 183 -9.72 -5.33 -17.18
C LEU A 183 -10.81 -6.11 -17.93
N PRO A 184 -11.55 -7.02 -17.26
CA PRO A 184 -12.69 -7.67 -17.88
C PRO A 184 -13.71 -6.63 -18.34
N THR A 185 -14.31 -6.85 -19.52
CA THR A 185 -15.28 -5.91 -20.11
C THR A 185 -16.72 -6.22 -19.74
N ARG A 186 -17.03 -7.48 -19.38
CA ARG A 186 -18.35 -7.86 -18.86
C ARG A 186 -18.42 -7.63 -17.36
N LEU A 187 -19.56 -7.17 -16.90
CA LEU A 187 -19.83 -6.89 -15.49
C LEU A 187 -19.69 -8.13 -14.61
N GLU A 188 -20.18 -9.27 -15.08
CA GLU A 188 -20.15 -10.54 -14.38
C GLU A 188 -18.70 -11.02 -14.17
N GLU A 189 -17.84 -10.79 -15.18
CA GLU A 189 -16.41 -11.08 -15.13
C GLU A 189 -15.67 -10.10 -14.20
N GLN A 190 -16.06 -8.82 -14.18
CA GLN A 190 -15.54 -7.82 -13.23
C GLN A 190 -15.88 -8.17 -11.78
N LEU A 191 -17.14 -8.52 -11.50
CA LEU A 191 -17.56 -8.94 -10.15
C LEU A 191 -16.86 -10.24 -9.73
N ALA A 192 -16.68 -11.19 -10.64
CA ALA A 192 -15.94 -12.43 -10.37
C ALA A 192 -14.45 -12.15 -10.09
N GLU A 193 -13.81 -11.25 -10.85
CA GLU A 193 -12.41 -10.85 -10.65
C GLU A 193 -12.24 -10.09 -9.31
N LEU A 194 -13.14 -9.15 -8.98
CA LEU A 194 -13.15 -8.48 -7.68
C LEU A 194 -13.27 -9.50 -6.54
N ALA A 195 -14.25 -10.40 -6.62
CA ALA A 195 -14.48 -11.43 -5.59
C ALA A 195 -13.26 -12.35 -5.43
N ARG A 196 -12.65 -12.77 -6.55
CA ARG A 196 -11.42 -13.60 -6.56
C ARG A 196 -10.21 -12.88 -5.96
N LEU A 197 -10.05 -11.58 -6.21
CA LEU A 197 -8.93 -10.78 -5.69
C LEU A 197 -9.09 -10.44 -4.21
N THR A 198 -10.33 -10.23 -3.76
CA THR A 198 -10.63 -9.72 -2.40
C THR A 198 -11.17 -10.78 -1.43
N GLY A 199 -11.43 -12.01 -1.89
CA GLY A 199 -11.85 -13.13 -1.05
C GLY A 199 -13.34 -13.19 -0.71
N TYR A 200 -14.23 -12.49 -1.43
CA TYR A 200 -15.66 -12.75 -1.34
C TYR A 200 -16.05 -14.04 -2.08
N ARG A 201 -17.07 -14.74 -1.58
CA ARG A 201 -17.83 -15.69 -2.39
C ARG A 201 -18.88 -14.92 -3.20
N LEU A 202 -18.80 -14.97 -4.52
CA LEU A 202 -19.80 -14.42 -5.43
C LEU A 202 -20.87 -15.48 -5.74
N THR A 203 -22.14 -15.06 -5.70
CA THR A 203 -23.31 -15.85 -6.11
C THR A 203 -24.32 -14.98 -6.85
N TYR A 204 -25.22 -15.59 -7.62
CA TYR A 204 -26.28 -14.90 -8.35
C TYR A 204 -27.64 -15.48 -7.95
N PRO A 205 -28.27 -15.00 -6.86
CA PRO A 205 -29.51 -15.59 -6.34
C PRO A 205 -30.73 -15.36 -7.22
N ALA A 206 -30.70 -14.35 -8.11
CA ALA A 206 -31.76 -14.07 -9.09
C ALA A 206 -31.18 -13.34 -10.32
N PRO A 207 -31.89 -13.31 -11.47
CA PRO A 207 -31.49 -12.48 -12.61
C PRO A 207 -31.31 -11.01 -12.21
N ASN A 208 -30.25 -10.37 -12.70
CA ASN A 208 -29.84 -9.00 -12.36
C ASN A 208 -29.57 -8.75 -10.86
N VAL A 209 -29.39 -9.81 -10.05
CA VAL A 209 -29.00 -9.71 -8.64
C VAL A 209 -27.73 -10.54 -8.42
N ALA A 210 -26.65 -9.88 -8.00
CA ALA A 210 -25.45 -10.54 -7.48
C ALA A 210 -25.41 -10.44 -5.94
N ARG A 211 -24.73 -11.39 -5.29
CA ARG A 211 -24.48 -11.37 -3.84
C ARG A 211 -23.03 -11.74 -3.57
N LEU A 212 -22.31 -10.83 -2.93
CA LEU A 212 -20.97 -11.02 -2.38
C LEU A 212 -21.10 -11.40 -0.91
N SER A 213 -20.53 -12.53 -0.51
CA SER A 213 -20.51 -13.00 0.88
C SER A 213 -19.09 -13.00 1.42
N ALA A 214 -18.87 -12.29 2.52
CA ALA A 214 -17.59 -12.24 3.23
C ALA A 214 -17.55 -13.32 4.31
N GLU A 215 -16.81 -14.41 4.10
CA GLU A 215 -16.77 -15.57 5.02
C GLU A 215 -15.77 -15.35 6.17
N LEU A 216 -15.93 -14.25 6.91
CA LEU A 216 -15.03 -13.81 8.00
C LEU A 216 -15.36 -14.47 9.36
N GLY A 217 -15.81 -15.72 9.35
CA GLY A 217 -16.32 -16.40 10.55
C GLY A 217 -17.47 -15.62 11.20
N SER A 218 -17.39 -15.37 12.51
CA SER A 218 -18.41 -14.63 13.28
C SER A 218 -18.58 -13.15 12.88
N HIS A 219 -17.70 -12.60 12.04
CA HIS A 219 -17.76 -11.23 11.54
C HIS A 219 -18.18 -11.15 10.07
N GLY A 220 -18.58 -12.27 9.48
CA GLY A 220 -19.03 -12.34 8.10
C GLY A 220 -20.26 -11.47 7.83
N TYR A 221 -20.40 -11.05 6.58
CA TYR A 221 -21.49 -10.19 6.13
C TYR A 221 -21.79 -10.41 4.65
N THR A 222 -22.93 -9.92 4.18
CA THR A 222 -23.36 -10.03 2.77
C THR A 222 -23.61 -8.66 2.17
N VAL A 223 -23.21 -8.49 0.91
CA VAL A 223 -23.55 -7.34 0.07
C VAL A 223 -24.37 -7.86 -1.10
N GLN A 224 -25.55 -7.30 -1.31
CA GLN A 224 -26.41 -7.61 -2.45
C GLN A 224 -26.39 -6.47 -3.45
N LEU A 225 -26.13 -6.79 -4.71
CA LEU A 225 -25.93 -5.84 -5.80
C LEU A 225 -27.04 -5.99 -6.83
N ALA A 226 -27.82 -4.92 -7.01
CA ALA A 226 -28.74 -4.80 -8.13
C ALA A 226 -27.93 -4.39 -9.36
N LEU A 227 -27.85 -5.25 -10.38
CA LEU A 227 -27.08 -4.99 -11.60
C LEU A 227 -27.84 -4.07 -12.57
N GLN A 228 -29.16 -3.91 -12.35
CA GLN A 228 -30.08 -3.03 -13.07
C GLN A 228 -31.12 -2.46 -12.07
N PRO A 229 -31.69 -1.26 -12.30
CA PRO A 229 -32.69 -0.66 -11.41
C PRO A 229 -33.92 -1.54 -11.15
N ASP A 230 -34.39 -2.26 -12.16
CA ASP A 230 -35.57 -3.14 -12.08
C ASP A 230 -35.43 -4.23 -11.01
N ALA A 231 -34.19 -4.66 -10.73
CA ALA A 231 -33.89 -5.69 -9.74
C ALA A 231 -34.31 -5.27 -8.32
N LEU A 232 -34.38 -3.96 -8.03
CA LEU A 232 -34.80 -3.41 -6.74
C LEU A 232 -36.26 -3.77 -6.37
N GLN A 233 -37.09 -4.14 -7.36
CA GLN A 233 -38.49 -4.53 -7.13
C GLN A 233 -38.70 -6.04 -6.97
N THR A 234 -37.65 -6.85 -7.13
CA THR A 234 -37.75 -8.32 -7.03
C THR A 234 -37.96 -8.79 -5.60
N PRO A 235 -38.65 -9.92 -5.36
CA PRO A 235 -38.79 -10.48 -4.01
C PRO A 235 -37.43 -10.84 -3.39
N THR A 236 -36.51 -11.38 -4.19
CA THR A 236 -35.15 -11.75 -3.76
C THR A 236 -34.31 -10.54 -3.32
N TRP A 237 -34.59 -9.34 -3.81
CA TRP A 237 -34.01 -8.09 -3.27
C TRP A 237 -34.51 -7.79 -1.86
N ARG A 238 -35.78 -8.08 -1.57
CA ARG A 238 -36.44 -7.84 -0.27
C ARG A 238 -36.11 -8.88 0.80
N GLU A 239 -35.60 -10.05 0.42
CA GLU A 239 -35.03 -11.04 1.36
C GLU A 239 -33.86 -10.47 2.18
N GLY A 240 -33.18 -9.45 1.65
CA GLY A 240 -32.22 -8.64 2.38
C GLY A 240 -30.80 -9.21 2.45
N ALA A 241 -29.87 -8.28 2.59
CA ALA A 241 -28.47 -8.51 2.93
C ALA A 241 -28.04 -7.43 3.94
N GLU A 242 -26.90 -7.59 4.62
CA GLU A 242 -26.42 -6.56 5.56
C GLU A 242 -26.17 -5.21 4.86
N TYR A 243 -25.75 -5.26 3.61
CA TYR A 243 -25.63 -4.10 2.73
C TYR A 243 -26.30 -4.38 1.38
N THR A 244 -26.96 -3.37 0.82
CA THR A 244 -27.63 -3.43 -0.48
C THR A 244 -27.18 -2.24 -1.32
N VAL A 245 -26.73 -2.48 -2.56
CA VAL A 245 -26.26 -1.42 -3.47
C VAL A 245 -26.81 -1.58 -4.89
N LEU A 246 -27.15 -0.47 -5.53
CA LEU A 246 -27.44 -0.42 -6.96
C LEU A 246 -26.15 -0.15 -7.73
N LEU A 247 -25.88 -0.95 -8.76
CA LEU A 247 -24.82 -0.68 -9.70
C LEU A 247 -25.26 0.41 -10.69
N THR A 248 -24.43 1.43 -10.86
CA THR A 248 -24.75 2.63 -11.64
C THR A 248 -23.50 3.22 -12.30
N THR A 249 -23.59 4.38 -12.94
CA THR A 249 -22.43 5.13 -13.49
C THR A 249 -22.09 6.32 -12.59
N GLU A 250 -20.94 6.98 -12.79
CA GLU A 250 -20.64 8.18 -12.00
C GLU A 250 -21.61 9.34 -12.23
N ALA A 251 -22.16 9.44 -13.44
CA ALA A 251 -23.14 10.45 -13.82
C ALA A 251 -24.50 10.26 -13.13
N GLU A 252 -24.83 9.03 -12.75
CA GLU A 252 -26.10 8.66 -12.13
C GLU A 252 -25.99 8.68 -10.59
N ARG A 253 -26.86 9.48 -9.97
CA ARG A 253 -26.92 9.66 -8.51
C ARG A 253 -28.37 9.46 -8.01
N PRO A 254 -28.86 8.20 -7.97
CA PRO A 254 -30.19 7.90 -7.44
C PRO A 254 -30.27 8.29 -5.96
N GLN A 255 -31.30 9.05 -5.58
CA GLN A 255 -31.49 9.48 -4.20
C GLN A 255 -32.03 8.34 -3.33
N GLY A 256 -31.55 8.22 -2.09
CA GLY A 256 -32.03 7.24 -1.12
C GLY A 256 -31.65 5.79 -1.41
N VAL A 257 -30.87 5.52 -2.46
CA VAL A 257 -30.37 4.18 -2.81
C VAL A 257 -28.86 4.20 -2.72
N ALA A 258 -28.29 3.27 -1.95
CA ALA A 258 -26.85 3.12 -1.87
C ALA A 258 -26.28 2.64 -3.21
N ARG A 259 -25.11 3.15 -3.63
CA ARG A 259 -24.58 2.95 -4.99
C ARG A 259 -23.17 2.36 -5.05
N LEU A 260 -22.92 1.58 -6.10
CA LEU A 260 -21.59 1.19 -6.58
C LEU A 260 -21.46 1.67 -8.03
N THR A 261 -20.45 2.46 -8.36
CA THR A 261 -20.24 2.89 -9.75
C THR A 261 -19.39 1.87 -10.53
N ARG A 262 -19.63 1.72 -11.84
CA ARG A 262 -18.83 0.82 -12.70
C ARG A 262 -17.37 1.26 -12.75
N GLU A 263 -17.15 2.56 -12.69
CA GLU A 263 -15.85 3.22 -12.67
C GLU A 263 -15.09 2.90 -11.37
N ALA A 264 -15.76 2.96 -10.21
CA ALA A 264 -15.20 2.53 -8.94
C ALA A 264 -14.95 1.02 -8.89
N LEU A 265 -15.85 0.19 -9.43
CA LEU A 265 -15.63 -1.25 -9.56
C LEU A 265 -14.36 -1.58 -10.36
N ALA A 266 -14.14 -0.90 -11.49
CA ALA A 266 -12.93 -1.07 -12.29
C ALA A 266 -11.67 -0.62 -11.52
N ALA A 267 -11.73 0.53 -10.83
CA ALA A 267 -10.62 1.02 -10.01
C ALA A 267 -10.30 0.06 -8.85
N LEU A 268 -11.31 -0.46 -8.15
CA LEU A 268 -11.16 -1.47 -7.09
C LEU A 268 -10.42 -2.73 -7.56
N ILE A 269 -10.72 -3.21 -8.78
CA ILE A 269 -10.05 -4.38 -9.36
C ILE A 269 -8.56 -4.09 -9.58
N GLU A 270 -8.22 -2.92 -10.15
CA GLU A 270 -6.81 -2.52 -10.32
C GLU A 270 -6.09 -2.34 -8.97
N HIS A 271 -6.74 -1.71 -7.99
CA HIS A 271 -6.20 -1.57 -6.64
C HIS A 271 -5.95 -2.93 -5.96
N ALA A 272 -6.89 -3.87 -6.07
CA ALA A 272 -6.76 -5.23 -5.53
C ALA A 272 -5.73 -6.11 -6.29
N ARG A 273 -5.31 -5.71 -7.50
CA ARG A 273 -4.20 -6.34 -8.23
C ARG A 273 -2.82 -5.89 -7.74
N LEU A 274 -2.72 -4.69 -7.14
CA LEU A 274 -1.47 -4.09 -6.66
C LEU A 274 -1.12 -4.46 -5.22
N ALA A 275 -2.13 -4.45 -4.33
CA ALA A 275 -2.00 -4.81 -2.93
C ALA A 275 -3.19 -5.68 -2.48
N PRO A 276 -3.00 -6.55 -1.46
CA PRO A 276 -4.10 -7.37 -0.93
C PRO A 276 -5.16 -6.47 -0.28
N LEU A 277 -6.33 -6.38 -0.92
CA LEU A 277 -7.54 -5.80 -0.33
C LEU A 277 -8.43 -6.94 0.17
N SER A 278 -9.06 -6.76 1.34
CA SER A 278 -9.93 -7.76 1.96
C SER A 278 -11.37 -7.24 2.14
N PRO A 279 -12.32 -8.10 2.52
CA PRO A 279 -13.67 -7.65 2.84
C PRO A 279 -13.72 -6.80 4.11
N ILE A 280 -12.69 -6.84 4.96
CA ILE A 280 -12.62 -5.99 6.16
C ILE A 280 -12.40 -4.53 5.75
N ASP A 281 -11.48 -4.29 4.82
CA ASP A 281 -11.15 -2.95 4.31
C ASP A 281 -12.35 -2.31 3.59
N LEU A 282 -13.11 -3.11 2.85
CA LEU A 282 -14.26 -2.67 2.08
C LEU A 282 -15.55 -2.46 2.91
N ARG A 283 -15.66 -3.06 4.11
CA ARG A 283 -16.90 -3.01 4.94
C ARG A 283 -17.31 -1.58 5.30
N GLY A 284 -16.35 -0.70 5.55
CA GLY A 284 -16.61 0.71 5.85
C GLY A 284 -17.32 1.44 4.70
N TYR A 285 -16.93 1.14 3.46
CA TYR A 285 -17.49 1.76 2.25
C TYR A 285 -18.88 1.21 1.92
N TRP A 286 -19.12 -0.09 2.08
CA TRP A 286 -20.47 -0.66 1.98
C TRP A 286 -21.43 -0.05 3.01
N LYS A 287 -20.97 0.16 4.25
CA LYS A 287 -21.75 0.82 5.31
C LYS A 287 -22.01 2.30 5.04
N ALA A 288 -21.09 3.00 4.37
CA ALA A 288 -21.29 4.38 3.94
C ALA A 288 -22.35 4.50 2.82
N GLY A 289 -22.61 3.41 2.09
CA GLY A 289 -23.65 3.34 1.06
C GLY A 289 -23.32 4.09 -0.23
N ASN A 290 -22.12 4.61 -0.39
CA ASN A 290 -21.67 5.23 -1.63
C ASN A 290 -20.26 4.74 -1.92
N LEU A 291 -20.10 3.99 -3.01
CA LEU A 291 -18.82 3.46 -3.46
C LEU A 291 -18.59 3.89 -4.92
N ASP A 292 -17.94 5.03 -5.03
CA ASP A 292 -17.70 5.80 -6.24
C ASP A 292 -16.20 6.17 -6.38
N LEU A 293 -15.83 6.98 -7.37
CA LEU A 293 -14.43 7.34 -7.62
C LEU A 293 -13.76 8.09 -6.46
N GLU A 294 -14.49 8.84 -5.64
CA GLU A 294 -13.95 9.46 -4.41
C GLU A 294 -13.61 8.39 -3.36
N SER A 295 -14.49 7.40 -3.24
CA SER A 295 -14.29 6.22 -2.40
C SER A 295 -13.12 5.35 -2.90
N ALA A 296 -13.01 5.16 -4.23
CA ALA A 296 -11.91 4.43 -4.86
C ALA A 296 -10.56 5.16 -4.67
N ALA A 297 -10.53 6.49 -4.79
CA ALA A 297 -9.34 7.29 -4.46
C ALA A 297 -8.91 7.12 -2.99
N SER A 298 -9.86 7.09 -2.06
CA SER A 298 -9.59 6.81 -0.64
C SER A 298 -8.98 5.41 -0.42
N ILE A 299 -9.39 4.42 -1.21
CA ILE A 299 -8.82 3.06 -1.20
C ILE A 299 -7.44 3.03 -1.89
N SER A 300 -7.23 3.85 -2.92
CA SER A 300 -5.92 4.02 -3.57
C SER A 300 -4.85 4.51 -2.58
N GLU A 301 -5.18 5.37 -1.62
CA GLU A 301 -4.26 5.79 -0.57
C GLU A 301 -3.86 4.63 0.38
N LEU A 302 -4.81 3.76 0.73
CA LEU A 302 -4.54 2.55 1.52
C LEU A 302 -3.62 1.58 0.75
N VAL A 303 -3.84 1.42 -0.56
CA VAL A 303 -2.95 0.63 -1.43
C VAL A 303 -1.58 1.28 -1.57
N GLY A 304 -1.54 2.61 -1.70
CA GLY A 304 -0.31 3.40 -1.73
C GLY A 304 0.54 3.19 -0.47
N ALA A 305 -0.07 3.18 0.71
CA ALA A 305 0.62 2.89 1.96
C ALA A 305 1.23 1.47 2.00
N HIS A 306 0.51 0.45 1.52
CA HIS A 306 1.03 -0.92 1.41
C HIS A 306 2.21 -1.02 0.42
N LEU A 307 2.12 -0.33 -0.72
CA LEU A 307 3.21 -0.29 -1.71
C LEU A 307 4.43 0.48 -1.18
N ALA A 308 4.22 1.59 -0.45
CA ALA A 308 5.28 2.35 0.21
C ALA A 308 6.02 1.49 1.25
N GLN A 309 5.30 0.78 2.13
CA GLN A 309 5.90 -0.12 3.12
C GLN A 309 6.72 -1.25 2.46
N ARG A 310 6.21 -1.83 1.36
CA ARG A 310 6.96 -2.83 0.56
C ARG A 310 8.20 -2.22 -0.08
N GLY A 311 8.12 -0.98 -0.55
CA GLY A 311 9.24 -0.21 -1.10
C GLY A 311 10.32 0.05 -0.05
N ALA A 312 9.93 0.54 1.13
CA ALA A 312 10.82 0.78 2.26
C ALA A 312 11.55 -0.50 2.70
N PHE A 313 10.82 -1.61 2.89
CA PHE A 313 11.42 -2.91 3.21
C PHE A 313 12.43 -3.36 2.14
N SER A 314 12.10 -3.20 0.86
CA SER A 314 12.99 -3.53 -0.25
C SER A 314 14.24 -2.64 -0.28
N PHE A 315 14.10 -1.35 0.01
CA PHE A 315 15.22 -0.40 0.02
C PHE A 315 16.17 -0.64 1.21
N VAL A 316 15.65 -1.01 2.39
CA VAL A 316 16.47 -1.49 3.51
C VAL A 316 17.23 -2.76 3.13
N LEU A 317 16.58 -3.76 2.52
CA LEU A 317 17.25 -4.98 2.06
C LEU A 317 18.37 -4.69 1.04
N LEU A 318 18.12 -3.84 0.03
CA LEU A 318 19.13 -3.45 -0.95
C LEU A 318 20.30 -2.69 -0.31
N THR A 319 20.02 -1.88 0.72
CA THR A 319 21.07 -1.17 1.48
C THR A 319 21.91 -2.16 2.30
N LEU A 320 21.28 -3.14 2.96
CA LEU A 320 21.97 -4.22 3.67
C LEU A 320 22.78 -5.11 2.72
N ALA A 321 22.27 -5.41 1.52
CA ALA A 321 22.96 -6.19 0.49
C ALA A 321 24.24 -5.52 -0.05
N SER A 322 24.46 -4.23 0.26
CA SER A 322 25.73 -3.55 -0.02
C SER A 322 26.75 -3.66 1.11
N GLN A 323 26.47 -4.43 2.16
CA GLN A 323 27.38 -4.74 3.27
C GLN A 323 27.70 -6.24 3.24
N PRO A 324 28.95 -6.66 3.51
CA PRO A 324 29.32 -8.07 3.51
C PRO A 324 28.69 -8.82 4.69
N ALA A 325 28.51 -10.12 4.55
CA ALA A 325 28.12 -11.03 5.62
C ALA A 325 29.03 -10.91 6.85
N HIS A 326 28.48 -11.19 8.03
CA HIS A 326 29.14 -11.10 9.33
C HIS A 326 29.66 -9.69 9.70
N SER A 327 29.22 -8.65 9.00
CA SER A 327 29.54 -7.25 9.31
C SER A 327 28.62 -6.65 10.37
N LEU A 328 29.15 -5.62 11.07
CA LEU A 328 28.39 -4.81 12.01
C LEU A 328 27.72 -3.65 11.28
N VAL A 329 26.41 -3.52 11.47
CA VAL A 329 25.57 -2.48 10.85
C VAL A 329 24.94 -1.63 11.96
N SER A 330 25.08 -0.31 11.89
CA SER A 330 24.45 0.62 12.84
C SER A 330 23.19 1.27 12.25
N VAL A 331 22.17 1.47 13.09
CA VAL A 331 20.91 2.10 12.66
C VAL A 331 21.16 3.51 12.11
N SER A 332 22.00 4.32 12.76
CA SER A 332 22.31 5.68 12.31
C SER A 332 22.89 5.71 10.90
N ARG A 333 23.85 4.84 10.59
CA ARG A 333 24.49 4.78 9.27
C ARG A 333 23.56 4.21 8.20
N LEU A 334 22.62 3.33 8.56
CA LEU A 334 21.55 2.93 7.65
C LEU A 334 20.61 4.10 7.37
N ALA A 335 20.15 4.82 8.39
CA ALA A 335 19.27 5.98 8.23
C ALA A 335 19.90 7.07 7.35
N GLU A 336 21.20 7.36 7.53
CA GLU A 336 21.97 8.28 6.68
C GLU A 336 21.96 7.84 5.19
N ARG A 337 22.10 6.54 4.91
CA ARG A 337 22.11 6.01 3.53
C ARG A 337 20.72 5.89 2.90
N LEU A 338 19.68 5.71 3.72
CA LEU A 338 18.28 5.64 3.30
C LEU A 338 17.66 7.05 3.13
N GLY A 339 18.22 8.06 3.81
CA GLY A 339 17.76 9.44 3.74
C GLY A 339 16.29 9.58 4.13
N SER A 340 15.53 10.35 3.36
CA SER A 340 14.08 10.52 3.53
C SER A 340 13.24 9.34 3.02
N GLY A 341 13.86 8.31 2.41
CA GLY A 341 13.15 7.19 1.80
C GLY A 341 12.56 6.18 2.80
N VAL A 342 13.06 6.15 4.03
CA VAL A 342 12.56 5.30 5.13
C VAL A 342 12.65 6.08 6.42
N ASN A 343 11.55 6.22 7.15
CA ASN A 343 11.57 6.93 8.44
C ASN A 343 12.16 6.06 9.56
N THR A 344 12.65 6.67 10.63
CA THR A 344 13.34 5.97 11.72
C THR A 344 12.49 4.88 12.38
N ALA A 345 11.19 5.09 12.58
CA ALA A 345 10.33 4.10 13.24
C ALA A 345 10.08 2.88 12.33
N GLU A 346 9.88 3.11 11.04
CA GLU A 346 9.76 2.08 10.02
C GLU A 346 11.07 1.29 9.85
N LEU A 347 12.23 1.96 9.83
CA LEU A 347 13.54 1.30 9.80
C LEU A 347 13.70 0.35 11.00
N HIS A 348 13.37 0.77 12.22
CA HIS A 348 13.43 -0.12 13.39
C HIS A 348 12.47 -1.31 13.27
N SER A 349 11.25 -1.10 12.77
CA SER A 349 10.26 -2.16 12.54
C SER A 349 10.75 -3.20 11.50
N ILE A 350 11.37 -2.73 10.41
CA ILE A 350 11.98 -3.58 9.38
C ILE A 350 13.15 -4.37 9.97
N LEU A 351 14.06 -3.72 10.70
CA LEU A 351 15.21 -4.39 11.31
C LEU A 351 14.78 -5.44 12.36
N ASP A 352 13.81 -5.12 13.23
CA ASP A 352 13.25 -6.09 14.18
C ASP A 352 12.60 -7.29 13.45
N THR A 353 11.85 -7.06 12.37
CA THR A 353 11.30 -8.12 11.51
C THR A 353 12.42 -9.02 10.96
N LEU A 354 13.54 -8.44 10.53
CA LEU A 354 14.72 -9.15 10.02
C LEU A 354 15.50 -9.91 11.11
N THR A 355 15.28 -9.66 12.41
CA THR A 355 15.82 -10.50 13.50
C THR A 355 15.02 -11.77 13.76
N ARG A 356 13.79 -11.89 13.20
CA ARG A 356 12.83 -12.96 13.52
C ARG A 356 12.77 -14.01 12.41
N ALA A 357 12.33 -15.22 12.75
CA ALA A 357 11.97 -16.23 11.76
C ALA A 357 10.78 -15.75 10.90
N PRO A 358 10.74 -16.06 9.59
CA PRO A 358 11.64 -16.95 8.85
C PRO A 358 12.94 -16.30 8.36
N PHE A 359 13.14 -14.99 8.53
CA PHE A 359 14.33 -14.30 8.01
C PHE A 359 15.60 -14.64 8.80
N LEU A 360 15.63 -14.34 10.11
CA LEU A 360 16.82 -14.46 10.96
C LEU A 360 18.09 -13.85 10.33
N ALA A 361 17.94 -12.74 9.59
CA ALA A 361 19.00 -12.06 8.87
C ALA A 361 19.98 -11.33 9.79
N LEU A 362 19.46 -10.81 10.91
CA LEU A 362 20.18 -9.92 11.81
C LEU A 362 20.21 -10.49 13.23
N THR A 363 21.33 -10.35 13.92
CA THR A 363 21.39 -10.49 15.39
C THR A 363 21.42 -9.09 16.01
N PRO A 364 20.49 -8.71 16.91
CA PRO A 364 20.55 -7.43 17.60
C PRO A 364 21.71 -7.39 18.59
N LEU A 365 22.38 -6.24 18.68
CA LEU A 365 23.49 -5.97 19.58
C LEU A 365 23.21 -4.70 20.41
N SER A 366 24.00 -4.48 21.46
CA SER A 366 23.94 -3.27 22.28
C SER A 366 24.20 -1.99 21.46
N GLY A 367 23.53 -0.89 21.80
CA GLY A 367 23.81 0.43 21.22
C GLY A 367 23.24 0.67 19.82
N GLY A 368 22.15 -0.02 19.44
CA GLY A 368 21.51 0.17 18.13
C GLY A 368 22.34 -0.37 16.97
N GLN A 369 23.05 -1.47 17.21
CA GLN A 369 23.84 -2.20 16.21
C GLN A 369 23.22 -3.57 15.95
N TYR A 370 23.50 -4.11 14.76
CA TYR A 370 23.09 -5.43 14.33
C TYR A 370 24.27 -6.14 13.65
N LEU A 371 24.42 -7.44 13.89
CA LEU A 371 25.29 -8.31 13.10
C LEU A 371 24.49 -8.85 11.91
N LEU A 372 24.95 -8.59 10.69
CA LEU A 372 24.39 -9.24 9.50
C LEU A 372 24.87 -10.70 9.45
N ARG A 373 23.95 -11.67 9.50
CA ARG A 373 24.30 -13.09 9.70
C ARG A 373 24.73 -13.83 8.43
N ALA A 374 24.33 -13.36 7.26
CA ALA A 374 24.60 -13.96 5.95
C ALA A 374 24.47 -12.88 4.86
N GLU A 375 24.89 -13.19 3.63
CA GLU A 375 24.61 -12.33 2.48
C GLU A 375 23.09 -12.24 2.26
N VAL A 376 22.60 -11.03 1.93
CA VAL A 376 21.16 -10.81 1.71
C VAL A 376 20.64 -11.62 0.51
N HIS A 377 21.49 -11.89 -0.47
CA HIS A 377 21.16 -12.76 -1.61
C HIS A 377 20.80 -14.19 -1.14
N ASP A 378 21.66 -14.79 -0.33
CA ASP A 378 21.51 -16.19 0.10
C ASP A 378 20.33 -16.35 1.05
N LEU A 379 20.12 -15.37 1.94
CA LEU A 379 18.94 -15.27 2.79
C LEU A 379 17.62 -15.24 1.98
N LEU A 380 17.59 -14.53 0.86
CA LEU A 380 16.41 -14.49 -0.01
C LEU A 380 16.22 -15.80 -0.78
N ALA A 381 17.30 -16.52 -1.10
CA ALA A 381 17.23 -17.87 -1.67
C ALA A 381 16.66 -18.87 -0.65
N ASP A 382 17.20 -18.91 0.57
CA ASP A 382 16.71 -19.76 1.67
C ASP A 382 15.22 -19.52 1.97
N LEU A 383 14.82 -18.25 2.02
CA LEU A 383 13.41 -17.87 2.23
C LEU A 383 12.50 -18.35 1.09
N ALA A 384 12.97 -18.27 -0.16
CA ALA A 384 12.22 -18.76 -1.32
C ALA A 384 12.09 -20.30 -1.30
N GLU A 385 13.14 -21.02 -0.94
CA GLU A 385 13.11 -22.48 -0.79
C GLU A 385 12.19 -22.92 0.36
N TYR A 386 12.25 -22.23 1.51
CA TYR A 386 11.33 -22.42 2.62
C TYR A 386 9.88 -22.20 2.21
N ALA A 387 9.58 -21.08 1.53
CA ALA A 387 8.24 -20.76 1.06
C ALA A 387 7.71 -21.79 0.06
N GLU A 388 8.54 -22.27 -0.87
CA GLU A 388 8.19 -23.35 -1.80
C GLU A 388 7.98 -24.69 -1.09
N GLY A 389 8.80 -25.01 -0.09
CA GLY A 389 8.62 -26.19 0.77
C GLY A 389 7.34 -26.13 1.62
N MET A 390 6.93 -24.94 2.05
CA MET A 390 5.63 -24.73 2.71
C MET A 390 4.47 -24.84 1.71
N ARG A 391 4.57 -24.24 0.52
CA ARG A 391 3.55 -24.28 -0.53
C ARG A 391 3.21 -25.71 -0.96
N ARG A 392 4.22 -26.59 -1.10
CA ARG A 392 4.01 -28.02 -1.39
C ARG A 392 3.24 -28.74 -0.27
N ARG A 393 3.58 -28.48 1.00
CA ARG A 393 2.91 -29.08 2.16
C ARG A 393 1.45 -28.64 2.30
N VAL A 394 1.17 -27.33 2.17
CA VAL A 394 -0.20 -26.79 2.25
C VAL A 394 -1.10 -27.36 1.16
N ARG A 395 -0.58 -27.56 -0.07
CA ARG A 395 -1.32 -28.20 -1.16
C ARG A 395 -1.67 -29.67 -0.85
N ALA A 396 -0.69 -30.46 -0.43
CA ALA A 396 -0.93 -31.84 -0.03
C ALA A 396 -1.97 -31.94 1.10
N SER A 397 -1.94 -31.05 2.10
CA SER A 397 -2.96 -30.98 3.14
C SER A 397 -4.35 -30.58 2.63
N GLY A 398 -4.44 -29.77 1.56
CA GLY A 398 -5.70 -29.41 0.92
C GLY A 398 -6.29 -30.51 0.02
N GLU A 399 -5.47 -31.46 -0.42
CA GLU A 399 -5.90 -32.64 -1.19
C GLU A 399 -6.38 -33.79 -0.29
N ILE A 400 -6.01 -33.80 1.00
CA ILE A 400 -6.37 -34.85 1.97
C ILE A 400 -7.58 -34.43 2.82
N SER A 401 -8.79 -34.46 2.22
CA SER A 401 -10.14 -34.76 2.82
C SER A 401 -11.27 -33.87 2.27
N PRO A 402 -12.55 -34.34 2.27
CA PRO A 402 -13.07 -35.57 2.88
C PRO A 402 -13.85 -36.48 1.90
N SER A 403 -13.29 -37.64 1.54
CA SER A 403 -14.03 -38.70 0.81
C SER A 403 -13.83 -40.12 1.37
N SER A 404 -13.17 -40.28 2.54
CA SER A 404 -12.79 -41.59 3.07
C SER A 404 -13.16 -41.81 4.56
N VAL A 405 -14.36 -41.37 4.96
CA VAL A 405 -14.96 -41.71 6.27
C VAL A 405 -16.42 -42.17 6.09
N LEU A 406 -16.65 -43.04 5.11
CA LEU A 406 -17.83 -43.91 4.99
C LEU A 406 -17.40 -45.20 4.27
N ALA A 407 -16.96 -46.19 5.05
CA ALA A 407 -16.76 -47.58 4.68
C ALA A 407 -16.97 -48.44 5.93
#